data_AF-A0A558A8I4-F1
#
_entry.id   AF-A0A558A8I4-F1
#
_cell.length_a   1.000
_cell.length_b   1.000
_cell.length_c   1.000
_cell.angle_alpha   90.00
_cell.angle_beta   90.00
_cell.angle_gamma   90.00
#
_symmetry.space_group_name_H-M   'P 1'
#
loop_
_entity.id
_entity.type
_entity.pdbx_description
1 polymer ?
#
loop_
_entity_poly.entity_id
_entity_poly.type
_entity_poly.pdbx_seq_one_letter_code
_entity_poly.pdbx_strand_id
1 'polypeptide(L)' 'MTDVLKNLLAAAGLPASDSETAAYLAGYEAQRIAVDALYEVPAARYADPALRFRAGARITDWATPPAASPAVSPEP' A
#
# COMPACT_ATOMS: atom_id res chain seq x y z
N MET A 1 -11.29 -18.85 -9.41
CA MET A 1 -10.16 -18.12 -8.78
C MET A 1 -8.82 -18.72 -9.19
N THR A 2 -8.64 -20.04 -9.07
CA THR A 2 -7.42 -20.75 -9.46
C THR A 2 -6.92 -20.41 -10.87
N ASP A 3 -7.80 -20.40 -11.87
CA ASP A 3 -7.40 -20.07 -13.26
C ASP A 3 -6.94 -18.63 -13.41
N VAL A 4 -7.58 -17.70 -12.70
CA VAL A 4 -7.20 -16.27 -12.69
C VAL A 4 -5.80 -16.11 -12.07
N LEU A 5 -5.55 -16.76 -10.93
CA LEU A 5 -4.23 -16.75 -10.30
C LEU A 5 -3.16 -17.33 -11.22
N LYS A 6 -3.41 -18.50 -11.83
CA LYS A 6 -2.46 -19.14 -12.76
C LYS A 6 -2.18 -18.25 -13.98
N ASN A 7 -3.19 -17.59 -14.53
CA ASN A 7 -3.02 -16.67 -15.66
C ASN A 7 -2.21 -15.42 -15.28
N LEU A 8 -2.44 -14.84 -14.10
CA LEU A 8 -1.69 -13.67 -13.61
C LEU A 8 -0.22 -14.03 -13.36
N LEU A 9 0.03 -15.16 -12.72
CA LEU A 9 1.37 -15.69 -12.48
C LEU A 9 2.10 -15.99 -13.80
N ALA A 10 1.42 -16.57 -14.78
CA ALA A 10 1.96 -16.79 -16.12
C ALA A 10 2.31 -15.47 -16.82
N ALA A 11 1.42 -14.46 -16.76
CA ALA A 11 1.66 -13.14 -17.34
C ALA A 11 2.85 -12.41 -16.68
N ALA A 12 3.07 -12.64 -15.38
CA ALA A 12 4.21 -12.10 -14.64
C ALA A 12 5.51 -12.90 -14.86
N GLY A 13 5.47 -14.03 -15.57
CA GLY A 13 6.63 -14.91 -15.73
C GLY A 13 7.03 -15.64 -14.45
N LEU A 14 6.10 -15.82 -13.51
CA LEU A 14 6.31 -16.42 -12.19
C LEU A 14 5.50 -17.73 -12.06
N PRO A 15 5.92 -18.83 -12.72
CA PRO A 15 5.19 -20.09 -12.58
C PRO A 15 5.23 -20.57 -11.13
N ALA A 16 4.08 -20.99 -10.61
CA ALA A 16 3.96 -21.56 -9.28
C ALA A 16 3.58 -23.05 -9.38
N SER A 17 4.13 -23.84 -8.48
CA SER A 17 3.69 -25.21 -8.24
C SER A 17 2.25 -25.24 -7.67
N ASP A 18 1.64 -26.42 -7.65
CA ASP A 18 0.28 -26.56 -7.12
C ASP A 18 0.21 -26.30 -5.61
N SER A 19 1.26 -26.61 -4.84
CA SER A 19 1.33 -26.29 -3.41
C SER A 19 1.43 -24.78 -3.15
N GLU A 20 2.22 -24.06 -3.94
CA GLU A 20 2.30 -22.59 -3.88
C GLU A 20 0.98 -21.96 -4.30
N THR A 21 0.34 -22.47 -5.35
CA THR A 21 -0.99 -22.04 -5.79
C THR A 21 -2.01 -22.20 -4.65
N ALA A 22 -1.99 -23.32 -3.94
CA ALA A 22 -2.88 -23.55 -2.80
C ALA A 22 -2.63 -22.56 -1.66
N ALA A 23 -1.37 -22.24 -1.36
CA ALA A 23 -1.01 -21.25 -0.34
C ALA A 23 -1.49 -19.83 -0.70
N TYR A 24 -1.30 -19.42 -1.97
CA TYR A 24 -1.82 -18.13 -2.45
C TYR A 24 -3.35 -18.04 -2.37
N LEU A 25 -4.05 -19.11 -2.76
CA LEU A 25 -5.51 -19.15 -2.68
C LEU A 25 -6.01 -19.06 -1.24
N ALA A 26 -5.35 -19.72 -0.29
CA ALA A 26 -5.72 -19.68 1.12
C ALA A 26 -5.58 -18.27 1.72
N GLY A 27 -4.59 -17.47 1.26
CA GLY A 27 -4.38 -16.10 1.73
C GLY A 27 -5.22 -15.03 1.01
N TYR A 28 -5.78 -15.35 -0.16
CA TYR A 28 -6.38 -14.35 -1.05
C TYR A 28 -7.57 -13.62 -0.43
N GLU A 29 -8.45 -14.33 0.28
CA GLU A 29 -9.66 -13.72 0.86
C GLU A 29 -9.32 -12.63 1.88
N ALA A 30 -8.40 -12.90 2.80
CA ALA A 30 -7.95 -11.92 3.78
C ALA A 30 -7.26 -10.72 3.11
N GLN A 31 -6.44 -10.97 2.08
CA GLN A 31 -5.80 -9.91 1.30
C GLN A 31 -6.82 -9.04 0.56
N ARG A 32 -7.85 -9.66 -0.03
CA ARG A 32 -8.91 -8.97 -0.75
C ARG A 32 -9.67 -8.01 0.18
N ILE A 33 -10.05 -8.48 1.36
CA ILE A 33 -10.71 -7.65 2.39
C ILE A 33 -9.82 -6.48 2.81
N ALA A 34 -8.53 -6.74 3.05
CA ALA A 34 -7.59 -5.69 3.44
C ALA A 34 -7.42 -4.62 2.35
N VAL A 35 -7.38 -5.02 1.07
CA VAL A 35 -7.32 -4.09 -0.07
C VAL A 35 -8.60 -3.28 -0.21
N ASP A 36 -9.76 -3.92 -0.08
CA ASP A 36 -11.06 -3.23 -0.18
C ASP A 36 -11.22 -2.19 0.94
N ALA A 37 -10.73 -2.49 2.14
CA ALA A 37 -10.72 -1.52 3.25
C ALA A 37 -9.92 -0.24 2.96
N LEU A 38 -8.94 -0.26 2.04
CA LEU A 38 -8.19 0.94 1.64
C LEU A 38 -9.04 1.92 0.82
N TYR A 39 -10.06 1.42 0.10
CA TYR A 39 -10.97 2.24 -0.70
C TYR A 39 -12.12 2.84 0.15
N GLU A 40 -12.41 2.23 1.29
CA GLU A 40 -13.45 2.68 2.23
C GLU A 40 -13.01 3.82 3.15
N VAL A 41 -11.84 4.44 2.91
CA VAL A 41 -11.36 5.58 3.68
C VAL A 41 -11.72 6.87 2.92
N PRO A 42 -12.79 7.61 3.28
CA PRO A 42 -13.18 8.82 2.55
C PRO A 42 -12.08 9.90 2.59
N ALA A 43 -11.29 9.91 3.66
CA ALA A 43 -10.13 10.79 3.80
C ALA A 43 -9.01 10.48 2.78
N ALA A 44 -8.93 9.26 2.25
CA ALA A 44 -7.95 8.88 1.24
C ALA A 44 -8.32 9.37 -0.17
N ARG A 45 -9.59 9.74 -0.41
CA ARG A 45 -10.11 10.16 -1.73
C ARG A 45 -9.39 11.39 -2.31
N TYR A 46 -8.95 12.30 -1.45
CA TYR A 46 -8.18 13.49 -1.82
C TYR A 46 -6.79 13.49 -1.18
N ALA A 47 -6.42 12.40 -0.51
CA ALA A 47 -5.08 12.24 -0.01
C ALA A 47 -4.13 12.16 -1.20
N ASP A 48 -3.07 12.94 -1.11
CA ASP A 48 -1.97 12.84 -2.03
C ASP A 48 -1.34 11.44 -1.90
N PRO A 49 -1.14 10.67 -2.99
CA PRO A 49 -0.42 9.40 -2.89
C PRO A 49 0.89 9.63 -2.16
N ALA A 50 1.16 8.80 -1.14
CA ALA A 50 2.28 8.97 -0.21
C ALA A 50 3.65 9.14 -0.91
N LEU A 51 3.76 8.70 -2.16
CA LEU A 51 4.89 8.93 -3.03
C LEU A 51 4.49 9.80 -4.23
N ARG A 52 4.42 11.13 -4.04
CA ARG A 52 4.62 12.04 -5.17
C ARG A 52 6.05 11.89 -5.64
N PHE A 53 6.22 11.33 -6.84
CA PHE A 53 7.49 11.46 -7.53
C PHE A 53 7.79 12.95 -7.73
N ARG A 54 8.84 13.44 -7.08
CA ARG A 54 9.38 14.79 -7.28
C ARG A 54 10.73 14.61 -7.94
N ALA A 55 10.93 15.22 -9.10
CA ALA A 55 12.17 15.12 -9.86
C ALA A 55 13.41 15.66 -9.12
N GLY A 56 13.22 16.47 -8.06
CA GLY A 56 14.27 16.84 -7.13
C GLY A 56 14.25 16.00 -5.86
N ALA A 57 15.35 15.34 -5.54
CA ALA A 57 15.49 14.60 -4.28
C ALA A 57 15.39 15.57 -3.09
N ARG A 58 14.48 15.27 -2.16
CA ARG A 58 14.47 15.87 -0.81
C ARG A 58 14.78 14.74 0.17
N ILE A 59 16.05 14.63 0.53
CA ILE A 59 16.50 13.69 1.54
C ILE A 59 16.39 14.41 2.88
N THR A 60 15.49 13.95 3.73
CA THR A 60 15.47 14.33 5.14
C THR A 60 16.15 13.20 5.90
N ASP A 61 17.16 13.53 6.70
CA ASP A 61 17.81 12.55 7.57
C ASP A 61 16.77 12.03 8.58
N TRP A 62 16.58 10.71 8.59
CA TRP A 62 15.61 10.02 9.46
C TRP A 62 15.94 10.19 10.95
N ALA A 63 17.19 10.48 11.30
CA ALA A 63 17.59 10.80 12.66
C ALA A 63 17.23 12.23 13.08
N THR A 64 16.72 13.06 12.17
CA THR A 64 16.32 14.43 12.49
C THR A 64 14.99 14.40 13.26
N PRO A 65 14.97 14.88 14.52
CA PRO A 65 13.72 14.98 15.26
C PRO A 65 12.75 15.92 14.51
N PRO A 66 11.43 15.64 14.52
CA PRO A 66 10.46 16.53 13.89
C PRO A 66 10.59 17.93 14.48
N ALA A 67 10.51 18.95 13.62
CA ALA A 67 10.45 20.33 14.09
C ALA A 67 9.31 20.45 15.12
N ALA A 68 9.59 21.06 16.27
CA ALA A 68 8.59 21.34 17.28
C ALA A 68 7.40 22.02 16.60
N SER A 69 6.20 21.42 16.71
CA SER A 69 4.99 22.03 16.18
C SER A 69 4.84 23.43 16.79
N PRO A 70 4.59 24.47 15.99
CA PRO A 70 4.33 25.80 16.55
C PRO A 70 3.15 25.67 17.50
N ALA A 71 3.33 26.17 18.73
CA ALA A 71 2.28 26.16 19.73
C ALA A 71 1.04 26.84 19.15
N VAL A 72 -0.08 26.11 19.09
CA VAL A 72 -1.39 26.72 18.84
C VAL A 72 -1.62 27.69 19.99
N SER A 73 -1.50 28.99 19.71
CA SER A 73 -1.91 30.01 20.68
C SER A 73 -3.42 29.87 20.86
N PRO A 74 -3.93 29.76 22.10
CA PRO A 74 -5.36 29.84 22.30
C PRO A 74 -5.82 31.23 21.86
N GLU A 75 -6.75 31.27 20.91
CA GLU A 75 -7.42 32.51 20.47
C GLU A 75 -8.26 33.06 21.65
N PRO A 76 -8.32 34.39 21.85
CA PRO A 76 -9.03 35.02 22.97
C PRO A 76 -10.55 34.85 22.96
#